data_AF-A0A6A3G7E8-F1
#
_entry.id   AF-A0A6A3G7E8-F1
#
_cell.length_a   1.000
_cell.length_b   1.000
_cell.length_c   1.000
_cell.angle_alpha   90.00
_cell.angle_beta   90.00
_cell.angle_gamma   90.00
#
_symmetry.space_group_name_H-M   'P 1'
#
loop_
_entity.id
_entity.type
_entity.pdbx_description
1 polymer ?
#
loop_
_entity_poly.entity_id
_entity_poly.type
_entity_poly.pdbx_seq_one_letter_code
_entity_poly.pdbx_strand_id
1 'polypeptide(L)'
;MEDVVLKFGVFREILTDGAPELTGKSIEQLVLMLQSKQINPVPYRPQMIGLVERFLRSWKDCVAMYMANEQQNDWNLWVKFAVYAYNSTAATAE
;
A
#
# COMPACT_ATOMS: atom_id res chain seq x y z
N MET A 1 -3.53 7.68 -10.01
CA MET A 1 -3.97 6.59 -10.90
C MET A 1 -2.81 6.10 -11.77
N GLU A 2 -2.11 7.00 -12.45
CA GLU A 2 -0.90 6.67 -13.23
C GLU A 2 0.13 5.86 -12.44
N ASP A 3 0.48 6.31 -11.24
CA ASP A 3 1.46 5.63 -10.38
C ASP A 3 1.07 4.23 -9.89
N VAL A 4 -0.19 3.84 -10.05
CA VAL A 4 -0.68 2.52 -9.64
C VAL A 4 -1.03 1.68 -10.87
N VAL A 5 -1.96 2.14 -11.70
CA VAL A 5 -2.47 1.35 -12.84
C VAL A 5 -1.43 1.22 -13.96
N LEU A 6 -0.63 2.25 -14.24
CA LEU A 6 0.42 2.11 -15.26
C LEU A 6 1.61 1.28 -14.77
N LYS A 7 1.81 1.15 -13.45
CA LYS A 7 2.92 0.37 -12.86
C LYS A 7 2.54 -1.09 -12.57
N PHE A 8 1.34 -1.33 -12.04
CA PHE A 8 0.90 -2.65 -11.58
C PHE A 8 -0.24 -3.24 -12.43
N GLY A 9 -0.80 -2.46 -13.36
CA GLY A 9 -1.98 -2.84 -14.14
C GLY A 9 -3.29 -2.55 -13.42
N VAL A 10 -4.39 -2.88 -14.10
CA VAL A 10 -5.74 -2.83 -13.52
C VAL A 10 -5.95 -4.00 -12.57
N PHE A 11 -6.56 -3.75 -11.42
CA PHE A 11 -6.88 -4.78 -10.43
C PHE A 11 -8.31 -5.26 -10.58
N ARG A 12 -8.53 -6.55 -10.28
CA ARG A 12 -9.89 -7.12 -10.24
C ARG A 12 -10.62 -6.76 -8.95
N GLU A 13 -9.88 -6.69 -7.84
CA GLU A 13 -10.42 -6.44 -6.52
C GLU A 13 -9.46 -5.54 -5.73
N ILE A 14 -10.01 -4.63 -4.93
CA ILE A 14 -9.26 -3.78 -4.00
C ILE A 14 -9.76 -4.00 -2.58
N LEU A 15 -8.84 -4.39 -1.70
CA LEU A 15 -9.10 -4.53 -0.26
C LEU A 15 -8.73 -3.24 0.45
N THR A 16 -9.67 -2.62 1.16
CA THR A 16 -9.42 -1.41 1.98
C THR A 16 -9.83 -1.66 3.43
N ASP A 17 -9.31 -0.90 4.38
CA ASP A 17 -9.67 -1.00 5.81
C ASP A 17 -11.02 -0.37 6.16
N GLY A 18 -11.76 0.11 5.14
CA GLY A 18 -13.04 0.80 5.34
C GLY A 18 -12.89 2.27 5.76
N ALA A 19 -11.69 2.85 5.74
CA ALA A 19 -11.51 4.27 6.02
C ALA A 19 -12.37 5.14 5.06
N PRO A 20 -13.00 6.24 5.54
CA PRO A 20 -13.82 7.13 4.71
C PRO A 20 -13.08 7.66 3.46
N GLU A 21 -11.78 7.90 3.58
CA GLU A 21 -10.91 8.36 2.49
C GLU A 21 -10.79 7.33 1.37
N LEU A 22 -10.93 6.04 1.70
CA LEU A 22 -10.83 4.90 0.78
C LEU A 22 -12.19 4.28 0.43
N THR A 23 -13.29 4.86 0.93
CA THR A 23 -14.67 4.42 0.67
C THR A 23 -15.56 5.54 0.13
N GLY A 24 -14.98 6.71 -0.13
CA GLY A 24 -15.67 7.86 -0.71
C GLY A 24 -16.07 7.66 -2.17
N LYS A 25 -16.92 8.56 -2.67
CA LYS A 25 -17.47 8.53 -4.04
C LYS A 25 -16.41 8.45 -5.14
N SER A 26 -15.25 9.07 -4.95
CA SER A 26 -14.15 9.04 -5.92
C SER A 26 -13.58 7.63 -6.11
N ILE A 27 -13.43 6.87 -5.02
CA ILE A 27 -12.97 5.47 -5.06
C ILE A 27 -14.06 4.59 -5.66
N GLU A 28 -15.32 4.81 -5.30
CA GLU A 28 -16.45 4.07 -5.84
C GLU A 28 -16.55 4.21 -7.38
N GLN A 29 -16.41 5.45 -7.89
CA GLN A 29 -16.37 5.70 -9.34
C GLN A 29 -15.16 5.09 -10.01
N LEU A 30 -13.99 5.12 -9.36
CA LEU A 30 -12.79 4.46 -9.88
C LEU A 30 -12.97 2.95 -10.00
N VAL A 31 -13.53 2.31 -8.96
CA VAL A 31 -13.79 0.88 -8.92
C VAL A 31 -14.73 0.47 -10.06
N LEU A 32 -15.76 1.29 -10.32
CA LEU A 32 -16.67 1.16 -11.45
C LEU A 32 -15.96 1.28 -12.81
N MET A 33 -15.15 2.32 -13.02
CA MET A 33 -14.42 2.54 -14.28
C MET A 33 -13.44 1.41 -14.59
N LEU A 34 -12.80 0.86 -13.55
CA LEU A 34 -11.88 -0.26 -13.67
C LEU A 34 -12.58 -1.63 -13.75
N GLN A 35 -13.92 -1.67 -13.67
CA GLN A 35 -14.71 -2.91 -13.62
C GLN A 35 -14.23 -3.86 -12.52
N SER A 36 -13.81 -3.27 -11.39
CA SER A 36 -13.24 -3.97 -10.24
C SER A 36 -14.26 -4.09 -9.11
N LYS A 37 -13.90 -4.80 -8.03
CA LYS A 37 -14.71 -4.88 -6.81
C LYS A 37 -13.96 -4.34 -5.61
N GLN A 38 -14.63 -3.53 -4.79
CA GLN A 38 -14.10 -3.17 -3.49
C GLN A 38 -14.53 -4.20 -2.44
N ILE A 39 -13.56 -4.67 -1.65
CA ILE A 39 -13.77 -5.57 -0.52
C ILE A 39 -13.35 -4.82 0.73
N ASN A 40 -14.22 -4.80 1.74
CA ASN A 40 -13.89 -4.26 3.05
C ASN A 40 -13.91 -5.41 4.06
N PRO A 41 -12.95 -5.46 4.99
CA PRO A 41 -12.93 -6.49 5.99
C PRO A 41 -14.16 -6.44 6.87
N VAL A 42 -14.65 -7.61 7.23
CA VAL A 42 -15.59 -7.74 8.33
C VAL A 42 -14.89 -7.23 9.61
N PRO A 43 -15.58 -6.47 10.47
CA PRO A 43 -15.04 -6.10 11.77
C PRO A 43 -14.47 -7.31 12.51
N TYR A 44 -13.35 -7.12 13.23
CA TYR A 44 -12.66 -8.16 14.01
C TYR A 44 -12.03 -9.31 13.20
N ARG A 45 -11.81 -9.15 11.88
CA ARG A 45 -11.02 -10.07 11.03
C ARG A 45 -9.71 -9.41 10.53
N PRO A 46 -8.78 -9.03 11.43
CA PRO A 46 -7.56 -8.30 11.05
C PRO A 46 -6.64 -9.09 10.11
N GLN A 47 -6.77 -10.42 10.07
CA GLN A 47 -5.95 -11.28 9.21
C GLN A 47 -6.08 -10.92 7.72
N MET A 48 -7.22 -10.36 7.30
CA MET A 48 -7.44 -10.01 5.89
C MET A 48 -6.55 -8.85 5.43
N ILE A 49 -6.17 -7.93 6.33
CA ILE A 49 -5.23 -6.83 6.02
C ILE A 49 -3.80 -7.19 6.48
N GLY A 50 -3.60 -8.33 7.13
CA GLY A 50 -2.31 -8.73 7.72
C GLY A 50 -1.13 -8.72 6.74
N LEU A 51 -1.35 -8.95 5.45
CA LEU A 51 -0.32 -8.80 4.42
C LEU A 51 0.16 -7.35 4.28
N VAL A 52 -0.79 -6.41 4.20
CA VAL A 52 -0.50 -4.97 4.12
C VAL A 52 0.13 -4.49 5.43
N GLU A 53 -0.33 -4.96 6.58
CA GLU A 53 0.26 -4.60 7.88
C GLU A 53 1.72 -5.08 8.02
N ARG A 54 2.02 -6.32 7.58
CA ARG A 54 3.39 -6.85 7.56
C ARG A 54 4.28 -6.03 6.65
N PHE A 55 3.81 -5.74 5.42
CA PHE A 55 4.52 -4.86 4.50
C PHE A 55 4.79 -3.49 5.13
N LEU A 56 3.76 -2.84 5.67
CA LEU A 56 3.86 -1.52 6.26
C LEU A 56 4.82 -1.48 7.46
N ARG A 57 4.89 -2.57 8.25
CA ARG A 57 5.84 -2.68 9.36
C ARG A 57 7.28 -2.66 8.85
N SER A 58 7.64 -3.59 7.96
CA SER A 58 9.00 -3.66 7.39
C SER A 58 9.37 -2.39 6.63
N TRP A 59 8.43 -1.83 5.87
CA TRP A 59 8.64 -0.60 5.13
C TRP A 59 8.89 0.61 6.05
N LYS A 60 8.11 0.75 7.14
CA LYS A 60 8.33 1.80 8.15
C LYS A 60 9.71 1.69 8.79
N ASP A 61 10.14 0.47 9.13
CA ASP A 61 11.47 0.23 9.70
C ASP A 61 12.58 0.64 8.72
N CYS A 62 12.43 0.30 7.43
CA CYS A 62 13.36 0.72 6.39
C CYS A 62 13.42 2.24 6.23
N VAL A 63 12.27 2.93 6.19
CA VAL A 63 12.23 4.39 6.03
C VAL A 63 12.79 5.10 7.26
N ALA A 64 12.47 4.64 8.47
CA ALA A 64 12.95 5.23 9.72
C ALA A 64 14.48 5.26 9.81
N MET A 65 15.17 4.24 9.29
CA MET A 65 16.64 4.18 9.25
C MET A 65 17.26 5.37 8.50
N TYR A 66 16.61 5.88 7.45
CA TYR A 66 17.12 6.96 6.61
C TYR A 66 16.56 8.35 6.98
N MET A 67 15.56 8.40 7.87
CA MET A 67 14.91 9.63 8.34
C MET A 67 15.44 10.11 9.70
N ALA A 68 16.54 9.51 10.21
CA ALA A 68 17.10 9.85 11.52
C ALA A 68 17.74 11.25 11.62
N ASN A 69 17.94 11.95 10.49
CA ASN A 69 18.49 13.30 10.45
C ASN A 69 17.37 14.34 10.32
N GLU A 70 17.33 15.34 11.20
CA GLU A 70 16.31 16.40 11.18
C GLU A 70 16.39 17.31 9.94
N GLN A 71 17.49 17.28 9.19
CA GLN A 71 17.64 18.05 7.94
C GLN A 71 17.12 17.32 6.70
N GLN A 72 16.58 16.10 6.85
CA GLN A 72 16.18 15.26 5.73
C GLN A 72 14.86 15.77 5.09
N ASN A 73 14.95 16.34 3.88
CA ASN A 73 13.83 16.92 3.14
C ASN A 73 13.45 16.12 1.87
N ASP A 74 14.19 15.04 1.58
CA ASP A 74 14.09 14.24 0.36
C ASP A 74 13.41 12.87 0.60
N TRP A 75 12.52 12.79 1.60
CA TRP A 75 11.83 11.56 1.99
C TRP A 75 11.18 10.79 0.82
N ASN A 76 10.65 11.51 -0.19
CA ASN A 76 10.05 10.91 -1.38
C ASN A 76 11.06 10.07 -2.20
N LEU A 77 12.34 10.43 -2.19
CA LEU A 77 13.39 9.64 -2.83
C LEU A 77 13.67 8.35 -2.04
N TRP A 78 13.81 8.45 -0.73
CA TRP A 78 14.07 7.32 0.16
C TRP A 78 12.92 6.30 0.19
N VAL A 79 11.68 6.75 0.08
CA VAL A 79 10.52 5.86 -0.04
C VAL A 79 10.64 4.94 -1.25
N LYS A 80 11.12 5.44 -2.40
CA LYS A 80 11.31 4.64 -3.62
C LYS A 80 12.39 3.56 -3.43
N PHE A 81 13.50 3.92 -2.76
CA PHE A 81 14.56 2.96 -2.45
C PHE A 81 14.10 1.88 -1.47
N ALA A 82 13.32 2.25 -0.43
CA ALA A 82 12.76 1.29 0.53
C ALA A 82 11.82 0.29 -0.15
N VAL A 83 10.95 0.76 -1.06
CA VAL A 83 10.05 -0.11 -1.83
C VAL A 83 10.83 -1.05 -2.76
N TYR A 84 11.86 -0.54 -3.45
CA TYR A 84 12.73 -1.36 -4.30
C TYR A 84 13.44 -2.47 -3.50
N ALA A 85 14.02 -2.11 -2.35
CA ALA A 85 14.70 -3.05 -1.48
C ALA A 85 13.73 -4.14 -0.99
N TYR A 86 12.54 -3.76 -0.51
CA TYR A 86 11.52 -4.72 -0.09
C TYR A 86 11.12 -5.68 -1.22
N ASN A 87 10.79 -5.15 -2.41
CA ASN A 87 10.33 -5.96 -3.54
C ASN A 87 11.42 -6.85 -4.15
N SER A 88 12.70 -6.52 -3.94
CA SER A 88 13.85 -7.27 -4.46
C SER A 88 14.41 -8.28 -3.46
N THR A 89 13.91 -8.28 -2.22
CA THR A 89 14.36 -9.22 -1.19
C THR A 89 13.74 -10.59 -1.45
N ALA A 90 14.51 -11.66 -1.29
CA ALA A 90 13.99 -13.02 -1.40
C ALA A 90 12.86 -13.21 -0.37
N ALA A 91 11.67 -13.58 -0.83
CA ALA A 91 10.56 -13.88 0.05
C ALA A 91 10.94 -15.09 0.91
N THR A 92 11.17 -14.88 2.21
CA THR A 92 11.16 -15.97 3.17
C THR A 92 9.74 -16.48 3.25
N ALA A 93 9.50 -17.67 2.69
CA ALA A 93 8.25 -18.39 2.86
C ALA A 93 8.17 -18.85 4.33
N GLU A 94 7.38 -18.14 5.13
CA GLU A 94 6.89 -18.58 6.44
C GLU A 94 5.36 -18.55 6.46
#